data_AF-A0A1X4HV09-F1
#
_entry.id   AF-A0A1X4HV09-F1
#
_cell.length_a   1.000
_cell.length_b   1.000
_cell.length_c   1.000
_cell.angle_alpha   90.00
_cell.angle_beta   90.00
_cell.angle_gamma   90.00
#
_symmetry.space_group_name_H-M   'P 1'
#
loop_
_entity.id
_entity.type
_entity.pdbx_description
1 polymer ?
#
loop_
_entity_poly.entity_id
_entity_poly.type
_entity_poly.pdbx_seq_one_letter_code
_entity_poly.pdbx_strand_id
1 'polypeptide(L)'
;AAAALREDLTASLGAEHPDTLEARAMEAYLAHLRGDHREATVLALDVARAMCRTGDAQAPAAVARAAAAWRRLDDDRAAVTHGRELLRLCDSLHGADLLPPDHADLARRVRRRLEKLTSRGTGPSTARRTDAERFR
;
A
#
# COMPACT_ATOMS: atom_id res chain seq x y z
N ALA A 1 7.09 -22.91 -1.77
CA ALA A 1 6.18 -21.83 -1.34
C ALA A 1 6.24 -20.70 -2.35
N ALA A 2 5.24 -19.81 -2.44
CA ALA A 2 5.24 -18.71 -3.43
C ALA A 2 6.47 -17.79 -3.33
N ALA A 3 6.99 -17.57 -2.11
CA ALA A 3 8.23 -16.83 -1.88
C ALA A 3 9.45 -17.47 -2.57
N ALA A 4 9.62 -18.79 -2.44
CA ALA A 4 10.73 -19.51 -3.08
C ALA A 4 10.64 -19.41 -4.62
N LEU A 5 9.43 -19.56 -5.18
CA LEU A 5 9.22 -19.38 -6.62
C LEU A 5 9.59 -17.95 -7.06
N ARG A 6 9.15 -16.92 -6.33
CA ARG A 6 9.53 -15.53 -6.61
C ARG A 6 11.04 -15.34 -6.56
N GLU A 7 11.73 -15.92 -5.59
CA GLU A 7 13.17 -15.80 -5.41
C GLU A 7 13.93 -16.44 -6.57
N ASP A 8 13.56 -17.66 -6.94
CA ASP A 8 14.15 -18.38 -8.07
C ASP A 8 13.95 -17.62 -9.40
N LEU A 9 12.74 -17.10 -9.64
CA LEU A 9 12.44 -16.29 -10.83
C LEU A 9 13.17 -14.95 -10.81
N THR A 10 13.29 -14.31 -9.64
CA THR A 10 14.06 -13.06 -9.50
C THR A 10 15.53 -13.30 -9.84
N ALA A 11 16.11 -14.42 -9.41
CA ALA A 11 17.51 -14.74 -9.67
C ALA A 11 17.77 -15.08 -11.14
N SER A 12 16.81 -15.74 -11.81
CA SER A 12 16.97 -16.21 -13.20
C SER A 12 16.54 -15.18 -14.26
N LEU A 13 15.47 -14.43 -14.02
CA LEU A 13 14.83 -13.54 -14.99
C LEU A 13 14.90 -12.05 -14.60
N GLY A 14 15.21 -11.76 -13.33
CA GLY A 14 15.22 -10.41 -12.79
C GLY A 14 13.91 -10.02 -12.10
N ALA A 15 13.97 -8.95 -11.29
CA ALA A 15 12.89 -8.55 -10.38
C ALA A 15 11.65 -7.96 -11.08
N GLU A 16 11.81 -7.39 -12.27
CA GLU A 16 10.75 -6.74 -13.06
C GLU A 16 10.21 -7.64 -14.20
N HIS A 17 10.75 -8.85 -14.36
CA HIS A 17 10.24 -9.79 -15.36
C HIS A 17 8.76 -10.14 -15.05
N PRO A 18 7.88 -10.25 -16.07
CA PRO A 18 6.45 -10.53 -15.87
C PRO A 18 6.19 -11.72 -14.94
N ASP A 19 6.85 -12.86 -15.16
CA ASP A 19 6.69 -14.07 -14.33
C ASP A 19 7.09 -13.83 -12.85
N THR A 20 8.15 -13.04 -12.62
CA THR A 20 8.59 -12.66 -11.28
C THR A 20 7.54 -11.76 -10.60
N LEU A 21 6.93 -10.84 -11.35
CA LEU A 21 5.87 -9.97 -10.85
C LEU A 21 4.59 -10.75 -10.57
N GLU A 22 4.26 -11.74 -11.39
CA GLU A 22 3.12 -12.63 -11.16
C GLU A 22 3.33 -13.49 -9.90
N ALA A 23 4.51 -14.09 -9.72
CA ALA A 23 4.84 -14.84 -8.51
C ALA A 23 4.75 -13.95 -7.26
N ARG A 24 5.23 -12.69 -7.33
CA ARG A 24 5.10 -11.71 -6.25
C ARG A 24 3.65 -11.33 -5.97
N ALA A 25 2.83 -11.19 -7.00
CA ALA A 25 1.40 -10.91 -6.84
C ALA A 25 0.66 -12.08 -6.18
N MET A 26 1.03 -13.32 -6.53
CA MET A 26 0.49 -14.53 -5.91
C MET A 26 0.86 -14.61 -4.42
N GLU A 27 2.10 -14.29 -4.07
CA GLU A 27 2.54 -14.23 -2.68
C GLU A 27 1.80 -13.14 -1.88
N ALA A 28 1.60 -11.96 -2.47
CA ALA A 28 0.78 -10.90 -1.87
C ALA A 28 -0.65 -11.39 -1.58
N TYR A 29 -1.24 -12.13 -2.51
CA TYR A 29 -2.57 -12.72 -2.33
C TYR A 29 -2.60 -13.77 -1.20
N LEU A 30 -1.61 -14.65 -1.14
CA LEU A 30 -1.50 -15.65 -0.07
C LEU A 30 -1.29 -14.99 1.30
N ALA A 31 -0.46 -13.95 1.40
CA ALA A 31 -0.29 -13.15 2.62
C ALA A 31 -1.62 -12.50 3.04
N HIS A 32 -2.39 -11.98 2.08
CA HIS A 32 -3.70 -11.41 2.35
C HIS A 32 -4.67 -12.45 2.94
N LEU A 33 -4.71 -13.65 2.36
CA LEU A 33 -5.57 -14.74 2.84
C LEU A 33 -5.17 -15.23 4.25
N ARG A 34 -3.88 -15.18 4.59
CA ARG A 34 -3.38 -15.49 5.94
C ARG A 34 -3.68 -14.42 6.98
N GLY A 35 -4.12 -13.24 6.57
CA GLY A 35 -4.30 -12.09 7.46
C GLY A 35 -3.05 -11.22 7.62
N ASP A 36 -1.95 -11.55 6.95
CA ASP A 36 -0.69 -10.79 6.96
C ASP A 36 -0.79 -9.57 6.05
N HIS A 37 -1.68 -8.65 6.41
CA HIS A 37 -2.05 -7.49 5.60
C HIS A 37 -0.90 -6.51 5.36
N ARG A 38 0.10 -6.49 6.24
CA ARG A 38 1.33 -5.71 6.05
C ARG A 38 2.19 -6.30 4.92
N GLU A 39 2.49 -7.59 4.98
CA GLU A 39 3.24 -8.29 3.93
C GLU A 39 2.50 -8.19 2.58
N ALA A 40 1.19 -8.46 2.58
CA ALA A 40 0.35 -8.33 1.40
C ALA A 40 0.41 -6.92 0.78
N THR A 41 0.39 -5.87 1.61
CA THR A 41 0.44 -4.48 1.11
C THR A 41 1.79 -4.15 0.49
N VAL A 42 2.89 -4.54 1.14
CA VAL A 42 4.25 -4.28 0.62
C VAL A 42 4.46 -4.99 -0.71
N LEU A 43 4.16 -6.28 -0.78
CA LEU A 43 4.33 -7.06 -2.01
C LEU A 43 3.46 -6.53 -3.16
N ALA A 44 2.21 -6.17 -2.88
CA ALA A 44 1.32 -5.62 -3.90
C ALA A 44 1.76 -4.23 -4.39
N LEU A 45 2.31 -3.38 -3.50
CA LEU A 45 2.87 -2.08 -3.87
C LEU A 45 4.10 -2.23 -4.75
N ASP A 46 4.98 -3.18 -4.45
CA ASP A 46 6.19 -3.42 -5.26
C ASP A 46 5.82 -3.86 -6.69
N VAL A 47 4.81 -4.73 -6.84
CA VAL A 47 4.28 -5.12 -8.16
C VAL A 47 3.70 -3.91 -8.89
N ALA A 48 2.83 -3.14 -8.22
CA ALA A 48 2.23 -1.94 -8.81
C ALA A 48 3.29 -0.93 -9.26
N ARG A 49 4.34 -0.72 -8.44
CA ARG A 49 5.44 0.20 -8.75
C ARG A 49 6.24 -0.27 -9.95
N ALA A 50 6.52 -1.57 -10.06
CA ALA A 50 7.23 -2.13 -11.21
C ALA A 50 6.42 -1.96 -12.51
N MET A 51 5.14 -2.33 -12.49
CA MET A 51 4.25 -2.19 -13.64
C MET A 51 4.06 -0.72 -14.06
N CYS A 52 3.96 0.21 -13.11
CA CYS A 52 3.92 1.65 -13.43
C CYS A 52 5.22 2.14 -14.09
N ARG A 53 6.39 1.63 -13.68
CA ARG A 53 7.68 2.03 -14.29
C ARG A 53 7.81 1.56 -15.73
N THR A 54 7.33 0.35 -16.03
CA THR A 54 7.43 -0.24 -17.36
C THR A 54 6.30 0.17 -18.30
N GLY A 55 5.30 0.92 -17.81
CA GLY A 55 4.12 1.29 -18.60
C GLY A 55 3.20 0.11 -18.90
N ASP A 56 3.23 -0.93 -18.06
CA ASP A 56 2.44 -2.14 -18.25
C ASP A 56 0.93 -1.84 -18.19
N ALA A 57 0.18 -2.40 -19.14
CA ALA A 57 -1.28 -2.22 -19.22
C ALA A 57 -2.03 -2.74 -17.96
N GLN A 58 -1.43 -3.64 -17.19
CA GLN A 58 -1.96 -4.15 -15.93
C GLN A 58 -1.62 -3.28 -14.72
N ALA A 59 -0.83 -2.21 -14.87
CA ALA A 59 -0.48 -1.31 -13.77
C ALA A 59 -1.71 -0.75 -13.02
N PRO A 60 -2.81 -0.32 -13.69
CA PRO A 60 -4.02 0.09 -12.99
C PRO A 60 -4.58 -1.04 -12.10
N ALA A 61 -4.68 -2.26 -12.62
CA ALA A 61 -5.20 -3.39 -11.84
C ALA A 61 -4.31 -3.70 -10.63
N ALA A 62 -2.99 -3.62 -10.78
CA ALA A 62 -2.04 -3.80 -9.67
C ALA A 62 -2.19 -2.74 -8.58
N VAL A 63 -2.36 -1.46 -8.94
CA VAL A 63 -2.65 -0.37 -7.99
C VAL A 63 -3.96 -0.63 -7.24
N ALA A 64 -5.00 -1.14 -7.92
CA ALA A 64 -6.26 -1.51 -7.28
C ALA A 64 -6.11 -2.63 -6.26
N ARG A 65 -5.32 -3.67 -6.58
CA ARG A 65 -5.00 -4.76 -5.63
C ARG A 65 -4.20 -4.26 -4.42
N ALA A 66 -3.19 -3.41 -4.65
CA ALA A 66 -2.42 -2.80 -3.58
C ALA A 66 -3.30 -1.96 -2.63
N ALA A 67 -4.24 -1.19 -3.18
CA ALA A 67 -5.20 -0.45 -2.38
C ALA A 67 -6.16 -1.37 -1.60
N ALA A 68 -6.51 -2.54 -2.13
CA ALA A 68 -7.32 -3.51 -1.43
C ALA A 68 -6.61 -4.13 -0.23
N ALA A 69 -5.33 -4.50 -0.39
CA ALA A 69 -4.49 -4.95 0.72
C ALA A 69 -4.30 -3.84 1.77
N TRP A 70 -3.98 -2.63 1.31
CA TRP A 70 -3.75 -1.47 2.19
C TRP A 70 -4.95 -1.12 3.07
N ARG A 71 -6.19 -1.27 2.56
CA ARG A 71 -7.39 -1.02 3.37
C ARG A 71 -7.50 -1.93 4.59
N ARG A 72 -6.79 -3.06 4.61
CA ARG A 72 -6.77 -4.00 5.74
C ARG A 72 -5.60 -3.78 6.70
N LEU A 73 -4.74 -2.78 6.47
CA LEU A 73 -3.70 -2.42 7.43
C LEU A 73 -4.32 -1.79 8.68
N ASP A 74 -4.02 -2.37 9.83
CA ASP A 74 -4.43 -1.85 11.14
C ASP A 74 -3.38 -0.93 11.78
N ASP A 75 -2.11 -1.06 11.38
CA ASP A 75 -1.04 -0.17 11.82
C ASP A 75 -1.18 1.21 11.15
N ASP A 76 -1.59 2.22 11.92
CA ASP A 76 -1.82 3.59 11.45
C ASP A 76 -0.57 4.20 10.79
N ARG A 77 0.64 3.92 11.29
CA ARG A 77 1.88 4.48 10.75
C ARG A 77 2.23 3.84 9.39
N ALA A 78 2.07 2.53 9.28
CA ALA A 78 2.24 1.80 8.02
C ALA A 78 1.15 2.23 7.02
N ALA A 79 -0.10 2.36 7.47
CA ALA A 79 -1.20 2.82 6.65
C ALA A 79 -0.95 4.23 6.11
N VAL A 80 -0.43 5.17 6.92
CA VAL A 80 -0.06 6.51 6.42
C VAL A 80 1.06 6.43 5.38
N THR A 81 2.12 5.67 5.67
CA THR A 81 3.29 5.52 4.77
C THR A 81 2.88 4.94 3.41
N HIS A 82 2.22 3.79 3.42
CA HIS A 82 1.82 3.07 2.22
C HIS A 82 0.66 3.76 1.48
N GLY A 83 -0.21 4.50 2.19
CA GLY A 83 -1.28 5.27 1.56
C GLY A 83 -0.74 6.46 0.76
N ARG A 84 0.31 7.13 1.24
CA ARG A 84 1.01 8.17 0.47
C ARG A 84 1.68 7.62 -0.78
N GLU A 85 2.24 6.41 -0.69
CA GLU A 85 2.79 5.73 -1.85
C GLU A 85 1.70 5.40 -2.89
N LEU A 86 0.55 4.87 -2.47
CA LEU A 86 -0.58 4.63 -3.37
C LEU A 86 -1.00 5.90 -4.11
N LEU A 87 -1.05 7.05 -3.43
CA LEU A 87 -1.40 8.31 -4.09
C LEU A 87 -0.39 8.70 -5.17
N ARG A 88 0.92 8.53 -4.91
CA ARG A 88 1.95 8.78 -5.93
C ARG A 88 1.78 7.87 -7.16
N LEU A 89 1.42 6.60 -6.95
CA LEU A 89 1.15 5.68 -8.06
C LEU A 89 -0.11 6.09 -8.84
N CYS A 90 -1.19 6.49 -8.15
CA CYS A 90 -2.38 7.03 -8.80
C CYS A 90 -2.10 8.29 -9.63
N ASP A 91 -1.32 9.22 -9.07
CA ASP A 91 -0.95 10.47 -9.77
C ASP A 91 -0.05 10.17 -10.98
N SER A 92 0.84 9.17 -10.89
CA SER A 92 1.64 8.68 -12.02
C SER A 92 0.79 8.12 -13.15
N LEU A 93 -0.24 7.32 -12.83
CA LEU A 93 -1.18 6.79 -13.83
C LEU A 93 -2.03 7.90 -14.45
N HIS A 94 -2.40 8.91 -13.66
CA HIS A 94 -3.12 10.08 -14.15
C HIS A 94 -2.31 10.89 -15.15
N GLY A 95 -1.03 11.15 -14.84
CA GLY A 95 -0.12 11.87 -15.76
C GLY A 95 0.14 11.13 -17.07
N ALA A 96 -0.04 9.80 -17.10
CA ALA A 96 0.08 8.99 -18.30
C ALA A 96 -1.23 8.86 -19.12
N ASP A 97 -2.31 9.52 -18.70
CA ASP A 97 -3.67 9.35 -19.25
C ASP A 97 -4.21 7.90 -19.19
N LEU A 98 -3.67 7.13 -18.24
CA LEU A 98 -4.01 5.72 -17.98
C LEU A 98 -4.85 5.57 -16.72
N LEU A 99 -5.67 6.58 -16.38
CA LEU A 99 -6.49 6.56 -15.17
C LEU A 99 -7.96 6.29 -15.48
N PRO A 100 -8.43 5.04 -15.36
CA PRO A 100 -9.86 4.74 -15.36
C PRO A 100 -10.59 5.48 -14.22
N PRO A 101 -11.89 5.80 -14.40
CA PRO A 101 -12.71 6.44 -13.37
C PRO A 101 -12.67 5.73 -12.00
N ASP A 102 -12.61 4.39 -12.01
CA ASP A 102 -12.50 3.56 -10.81
C ASP A 102 -11.26 3.88 -9.96
N HIS A 103 -10.16 4.27 -10.62
CA HIS A 103 -8.89 4.64 -9.97
C HIS A 103 -8.93 6.05 -9.40
N ALA A 104 -9.63 6.99 -10.05
CA ALA A 104 -9.87 8.31 -9.48
C ALA A 104 -10.68 8.20 -8.18
N ASP A 105 -11.69 7.34 -8.17
CA ASP A 105 -12.47 7.01 -6.98
C ASP A 105 -11.63 6.32 -5.89
N LEU A 106 -10.70 5.44 -6.29
CA LEU A 106 -9.73 4.82 -5.39
C LEU A 106 -8.83 5.87 -4.75
N ALA A 107 -8.24 6.79 -5.52
CA ALA A 107 -7.41 7.87 -4.98
C ALA A 107 -8.19 8.73 -3.98
N ARG A 108 -9.46 9.05 -4.28
CA ARG A 108 -10.36 9.76 -3.36
C ARG A 108 -10.59 8.99 -2.06
N ARG A 109 -10.78 7.67 -2.14
CA ARG A 109 -10.92 6.79 -0.97
C ARG A 109 -9.65 6.75 -0.11
N VAL A 110 -8.48 6.68 -0.74
CA VAL A 110 -7.18 6.69 -0.04
C VAL A 110 -6.98 8.01 0.70
N ARG A 111 -7.19 9.16 0.03
CA ARG A 111 -7.08 10.51 0.65
C ARG A 111 -7.96 10.64 1.90
N ARG A 112 -9.25 10.30 1.79
CA ARG A 112 -10.19 10.35 2.92
C ARG A 112 -9.76 9.52 4.12
N ARG A 113 -9.17 8.34 3.90
CA ARG A 113 -8.69 7.51 5.00
C ARG A 113 -7.40 8.08 5.61
N LEU A 114 -6.47 8.58 4.79
CA LEU A 114 -5.27 9.24 5.29
C LEU A 114 -5.60 10.42 6.19
N GLU A 115 -6.54 11.28 5.80
CA GLU A 115 -7.03 12.41 6.61
C GLU A 115 -7.53 11.94 7.99
N LYS A 116 -8.29 10.85 8.05
CA LYS A 116 -8.78 10.25 9.31
C LYS A 116 -7.64 9.69 10.16
N LEU A 117 -6.64 9.06 9.56
CA LEU A 117 -5.48 8.51 10.28
C LEU A 117 -4.58 9.62 10.81
N THR A 118 -4.32 10.67 10.02
CA THR A 118 -3.48 11.79 10.44
C THR A 118 -4.15 12.66 11.51
N SER A 119 -5.47 12.81 11.47
CA SER A 119 -6.21 13.55 12.51
C SER A 119 -6.23 12.81 13.85
N ARG A 120 -6.25 11.46 13.86
CA ARG A 120 -6.10 10.66 15.09
C ARG A 120 -4.73 10.83 15.75
N GLY A 121 -3.67 10.85 14.97
CA GLY A 121 -2.31 11.09 15.47
C GLY A 121 -2.05 12.53 15.93
N THR A 122 -2.95 13.47 15.60
CA THR A 122 -2.85 14.90 15.92
C THR A 122 -3.86 15.33 17.00
N GLY A 123 -4.63 14.38 17.56
CA GLY A 123 -5.53 14.67 18.68
C GLY A 123 -4.73 15.22 19.88
N PRO A 124 -5.26 16.19 20.65
CA PRO A 124 -4.53 16.78 21.76
C PRO A 124 -4.13 15.66 22.73
N SER A 125 -2.81 15.50 22.89
CA SER A 125 -2.24 14.71 23.98
C SER A 125 -2.74 15.32 25.28
N THR A 126 -3.81 14.74 25.82
CA THR A 126 -4.26 14.98 27.18
C THR A 126 -3.29 14.26 28.10
N ALA A 127 -2.06 14.78 28.13
CA ALA A 127 -1.10 14.47 29.16
C ALA A 127 -1.71 14.96 30.48
N ARG A 128 -2.26 13.98 31.21
CA ARG A 128 -2.42 13.94 32.67
C ARG A 128 -1.64 15.06 33.37
N ARG A 129 -2.33 16.14 33.69
CA ARG A 129 -1.95 17.02 34.80
C ARG A 129 -2.64 16.47 36.04
N THR A 130 -2.06 15.41 36.58
CA THR A 130 -2.36 14.95 37.95
C THR A 130 -1.20 15.33 38.84
N ASP A 131 -1.55 16.03 39.92
CA ASP A 131 -0.78 16.31 41.13
C ASP A 131 0.47 17.19 41.05
N ALA A 132 0.26 18.48 41.32
CA ALA A 132 1.19 19.27 42.14
C ALA A 132 0.51 20.56 42.63
N GLU A 133 -0.57 20.47 43.42
CA GLU A 133 -1.05 21.61 44.23
C GLU A 133 -1.83 21.10 45.46
N ARG A 134 -1.20 20.17 46.19
CA ARG A 134 -1.49 19.93 47.60
C ARG A 134 -0.22 20.27 48.38
N PHE A 135 0.13 21.55 48.44
CA PHE A 135 0.95 22.16 49.50
C PHE A 135 1.00 23.66 49.26
N ARG A 136 0.05 24.38 49.87
CA ARG A 136 0.26 25.67 50.54
C ARG A 136 -0.93 25.96 51.44
#